data_AF-A0A173MF19-F1
#
_entry.id   AF-A0A173MF19-F1
#
_cell.length_a   1.000
_cell.length_b   1.000
_cell.length_c   1.000
_cell.angle_alpha   90.00
_cell.angle_beta   90.00
_cell.angle_gamma   90.00
#
_symmetry.space_group_name_H-M   'P 1'
#
loop_
_entity.id
_entity.type
_entity.pdbx_description
1 polymer ?
#
loop_
_entity_poly.entity_id
_entity_poly.type
_entity_poly.pdbx_seq_one_letter_code
_entity_poly.pdbx_strand_id
1 'polypeptide(L)'
;MWSEVPGIKVVAWRLLSRLQKESWAADNLDMIYMEDDMLAWAKATGDHDNDDAVALHKDSNGTVLQTGDTVVLIKSLDVKGTTLNAKLGTVVKNIRLVEENTEQIEGKIEGQVIVILTKYVRKQG
;
A
#
# COMPACT_ATOMS: atom_id res chain seq x y z
N MET A 1 -5.87 31.83 -6.81
CA MET A 1 -7.33 31.96 -6.82
C MET A 1 -7.90 30.59 -7.14
N TRP A 2 -8.74 30.02 -6.26
CA TRP A 2 -9.36 28.71 -6.49
C TRP A 2 -10.39 28.78 -7.61
N SER A 3 -10.60 27.66 -8.31
CA SER A 3 -11.65 27.56 -9.34
C SER A 3 -13.03 27.83 -8.74
N GLU A 4 -13.89 28.57 -9.43
CA GLU A 4 -15.28 28.82 -8.99
C GLU A 4 -16.22 27.65 -9.29
N VAL A 5 -15.78 26.70 -10.13
CA VAL A 5 -16.59 25.55 -10.53
C VAL A 5 -16.77 24.59 -9.34
N PRO A 6 -18.01 24.35 -8.86
CA PRO A 6 -18.27 23.55 -7.66
C PRO A 6 -17.65 22.14 -7.70
N GLY A 7 -17.76 21.45 -8.83
CA GLY A 7 -17.19 20.12 -9.00
C GLY A 7 -15.67 20.10 -8.89
N ILE A 8 -14.98 21.13 -9.42
CA ILE A 8 -13.52 21.23 -9.33
C ILE A 8 -13.09 21.49 -7.89
N LYS A 9 -13.79 22.37 -7.16
CA LYS A 9 -13.52 22.60 -5.73
C LYS A 9 -13.66 21.31 -4.92
N VAL A 10 -14.75 20.57 -5.10
CA VAL A 10 -15.00 19.31 -4.39
C VAL A 10 -13.93 18.27 -4.67
N VAL A 11 -13.54 18.09 -5.94
CA VAL A 11 -12.49 17.14 -6.32
C VAL A 11 -11.13 17.56 -5.78
N ALA A 12 -10.78 18.85 -5.88
CA ALA A 12 -9.53 19.37 -5.35
C ALA A 12 -9.43 19.19 -3.83
N TRP A 13 -10.51 19.49 -3.10
CA TRP A 13 -10.57 19.25 -1.66
C TRP A 13 -10.38 17.77 -1.33
N ARG A 14 -11.12 16.86 -1.97
CA ARG A 14 -10.96 15.42 -1.75
C ARG A 14 -9.52 14.96 -1.95
N LEU A 15 -8.89 15.38 -3.06
CA LEU A 15 -7.50 15.03 -3.36
C LEU A 15 -6.53 15.56 -2.31
N LEU A 16 -6.67 16.82 -1.90
CA LEU A 16 -5.82 17.44 -0.89
C LEU A 16 -6.03 16.80 0.48
N SER A 17 -7.27 16.45 0.84
CA SER A 17 -7.58 15.77 2.10
C SER A 17 -6.93 14.40 2.21
N ARG A 18 -6.81 13.64 1.12
CA ARG A 18 -6.04 12.38 1.12
C ARG A 18 -4.55 12.59 1.40
N LEU A 19 -4.03 13.78 1.11
CA LEU A 19 -2.63 14.15 1.29
C LEU A 19 -2.42 15.08 2.49
N GLN A 20 -3.40 15.23 3.38
CA GLN A 20 -3.37 16.22 4.47
C GLN A 20 -2.17 16.10 5.43
N LYS A 21 -1.48 14.94 5.44
CA LYS A 21 -0.24 14.73 6.20
C LYS A 21 0.95 15.49 5.63
N GLU A 22 0.92 15.81 4.35
CA GLU A 22 1.92 16.63 3.69
C GLU A 22 1.67 18.11 3.98
N SER A 23 2.69 18.83 4.43
CA SER A 23 2.54 20.23 4.88
C SER A 23 1.97 21.13 3.78
N TRP A 24 2.40 20.94 2.53
CA TRP A 24 1.91 21.73 1.39
C TRP A 24 0.42 21.48 1.11
N ALA A 25 -0.10 20.28 1.38
CA ALA A 25 -1.50 19.95 1.15
C ALA A 25 -2.38 20.55 2.24
N ALA A 26 -1.93 20.47 3.50
CA ALA A 26 -2.57 21.12 4.64
C ALA A 26 -2.67 22.64 4.44
N ASP A 27 -1.57 23.30 4.03
CA ASP A 27 -1.55 24.74 3.77
C ASP A 27 -2.56 25.13 2.67
N ASN A 28 -2.73 24.29 1.65
CA ASN A 28 -3.71 24.53 0.59
C ASN A 28 -5.15 24.29 1.05
N LEU A 29 -5.39 23.30 1.93
CA LEU A 29 -6.70 23.07 2.54
C LEU A 29 -7.12 24.25 3.41
N ASP A 30 -6.21 24.88 4.14
CA ASP A 30 -6.53 26.05 4.97
C ASP A 30 -6.93 27.27 4.12
N MET A 31 -6.42 27.35 2.89
CA MET A 31 -6.73 28.42 1.96
C MET A 31 -8.00 28.18 1.12
N ILE A 32 -8.57 26.97 1.13
CA ILE A 32 -9.75 26.65 0.32
C ILE A 32 -11.02 27.15 1.01
N TYR A 33 -11.74 28.06 0.34
CA TYR A 33 -13.03 28.50 0.82
C TYR A 33 -14.15 27.64 0.20
N MET A 34 -14.88 26.94 1.07
CA MET A 34 -16.05 26.13 0.73
C MET A 34 -17.23 26.53 1.61
N GLU A 35 -18.40 26.57 0.99
CA GLU A 35 -19.67 26.68 1.72
C GLU A 35 -20.02 25.33 2.37
N ASP A 36 -20.79 25.36 3.45
CA ASP A 36 -21.12 24.19 4.27
C ASP A 36 -21.77 23.06 3.44
N ASP A 37 -22.66 23.41 2.52
CA ASP A 37 -23.32 22.45 1.63
C ASP A 37 -22.34 21.77 0.66
N MET A 38 -21.34 22.51 0.18
CA MET A 38 -20.30 21.98 -0.71
C MET A 38 -19.33 21.09 0.05
N LEU A 39 -18.98 21.47 1.28
CA LEU A 39 -18.17 20.63 2.16
C LEU A 39 -18.89 19.34 2.53
N ALA A 40 -20.20 19.41 2.80
CA ALA A 40 -21.03 18.23 3.04
C ALA A 40 -21.07 17.31 1.81
N TRP A 41 -21.23 17.87 0.61
CA TRP A 41 -21.16 17.10 -0.63
C TRP A 41 -19.78 16.46 -0.85
N ALA A 42 -18.70 17.20 -0.55
CA ALA A 42 -17.34 16.69 -0.66
C ALA A 42 -17.10 15.50 0.28
N LYS A 43 -17.59 15.57 1.52
CA LYS A 43 -17.48 14.52 2.54
C LYS A 43 -18.37 13.31 2.29
N ALA A 44 -19.52 13.48 1.61
CA ALA A 44 -20.53 12.44 1.44
C ALA A 44 -20.02 11.13 0.80
N THR A 45 -18.95 11.17 0.00
CA THR A 45 -18.38 9.98 -0.62
C THR A 45 -17.36 9.24 0.25
N GLY A 46 -16.94 9.79 1.40
CA GLY A 46 -15.87 9.20 2.24
C GLY A 46 -14.48 9.19 1.59
N ASP A 47 -14.35 9.81 0.41
CA ASP A 47 -13.16 9.71 -0.44
C ASP A 47 -11.93 10.46 0.11
N HIS A 48 -12.19 11.39 1.02
CA HIS A 48 -11.21 12.18 1.75
C HIS A 48 -10.58 11.43 2.93
N ASP A 49 -11.28 10.42 3.48
CA ASP A 49 -10.78 9.53 4.52
C ASP A 49 -9.84 8.46 3.94
N ASN A 50 -9.77 8.39 2.61
CA ASN A 50 -8.94 7.44 1.90
C ASN A 50 -7.47 7.91 1.91
N ASP A 51 -6.87 7.83 3.10
CA ASP A 51 -5.43 7.93 3.38
C ASP A 51 -4.65 6.75 2.74
N ASP A 52 -5.34 5.93 1.94
CA ASP A 52 -4.79 4.89 1.09
C ASP A 52 -3.90 5.55 0.00
N ALA A 53 -2.71 5.97 0.42
CA ALA A 53 -1.54 5.33 -0.15
C ALA A 53 -1.81 3.82 -0.10
N VAL A 54 -2.51 3.29 -1.12
CA VAL A 54 -2.93 1.89 -1.22
C VAL A 54 -1.78 1.09 -0.69
N ALA A 55 -1.98 0.48 0.48
CA ALA A 55 -0.91 -0.16 1.19
C ALA A 55 -0.62 -1.43 0.39
N LEU A 56 0.27 -1.28 -0.59
CA LEU A 56 0.58 -2.31 -1.55
C LEU A 56 1.70 -3.15 -0.97
N HIS A 57 1.57 -4.47 -1.10
CA HIS A 57 2.68 -5.37 -0.85
C HIS A 57 3.80 -5.01 -1.83
N LYS A 58 4.92 -4.51 -1.30
CA LYS A 58 6.09 -4.15 -2.09
C LYS A 58 7.27 -4.99 -1.68
N ASP A 59 8.02 -5.45 -2.65
CA ASP A 59 9.28 -6.15 -2.43
C ASP A 59 10.38 -5.20 -1.92
N SER A 60 11.57 -5.74 -1.64
CA SER A 60 12.72 -4.94 -1.17
C SER A 60 13.17 -3.83 -2.14
N ASN A 61 12.76 -3.89 -3.41
CA ASN A 61 13.09 -2.91 -4.45
C ASN A 61 11.94 -1.92 -4.72
N GLY A 62 10.83 -2.03 -3.98
CA GLY A 62 9.63 -1.21 -4.19
C GLY A 62 8.69 -1.70 -5.28
N THR A 63 8.94 -2.89 -5.85
CA THR A 63 8.09 -3.51 -6.87
C THR A 63 6.83 -4.04 -6.22
N VAL A 64 5.66 -3.72 -6.78
CA VAL A 64 4.37 -4.22 -6.29
C VAL A 64 4.26 -5.72 -6.55
N LEU A 65 3.89 -6.45 -5.50
CA LEU A 65 3.63 -7.87 -5.50
C LEU A 65 2.15 -8.14 -5.69
N GLN A 66 1.84 -9.20 -6.43
CA GLN A 66 0.49 -9.69 -6.69
C GLN A 66 0.37 -11.17 -6.33
N THR A 67 -0.83 -11.60 -5.97
CA THR A 67 -1.11 -13.03 -5.79
C THR A 67 -0.79 -13.79 -7.08
N GLY A 68 -0.04 -14.89 -6.96
CA GLY A 68 0.43 -15.67 -8.09
C GLY A 68 1.85 -15.33 -8.55
N ASP A 69 2.43 -14.23 -8.08
CA ASP A 69 3.80 -13.86 -8.44
C ASP A 69 4.83 -14.90 -7.95
N THR A 70 6.00 -14.86 -8.56
CA THR A 70 7.19 -15.57 -8.09
C THR A 70 8.16 -14.57 -7.46
N VAL A 71 8.72 -14.92 -6.31
CA VAL A 71 9.69 -14.08 -5.60
C VAL A 71 10.94 -14.87 -5.23
N VAL A 72 12.05 -14.16 -5.04
CA VAL A 72 13.33 -14.73 -4.63
C VAL A 72 13.74 -14.13 -3.30
N LEU A 73 14.17 -14.99 -2.37
CA LEU A 73 14.73 -14.56 -1.09
C LEU A 73 16.07 -13.85 -1.29
N ILE A 74 16.18 -12.62 -0.77
CA ILE A 74 17.41 -11.81 -0.80
C ILE A 74 18.26 -11.96 0.47
N LYS A 75 17.78 -12.76 1.45
CA LYS A 75 18.51 -13.13 2.67
C LYS A 75 18.16 -14.57 3.06
N SER A 76 19.08 -15.24 3.74
CA SER A 76 18.77 -16.52 4.39
C SER A 76 17.96 -16.28 5.66
N LEU A 77 16.87 -17.03 5.84
CA LEU A 77 15.94 -16.87 6.96
C LEU A 77 15.68 -18.24 7.61
N ASP A 78 15.67 -18.25 8.94
CA ASP A 78 15.18 -19.40 9.71
C ASP A 78 13.66 -19.32 9.81
N VAL A 79 12.98 -20.38 9.35
CA VAL A 79 11.52 -20.43 9.39
C VAL A 79 11.08 -20.86 10.78
N LYS A 80 10.44 -19.93 11.51
CA LYS A 80 9.90 -20.19 12.84
C LYS A 80 8.92 -21.37 12.81
N GLY A 81 9.06 -22.29 13.77
CA GLY A 81 8.20 -23.47 13.89
C GLY A 81 8.62 -24.67 13.03
N THR A 82 9.72 -24.56 12.29
CA THR A 82 10.27 -25.66 11.48
C THR A 82 11.79 -25.73 11.65
N THR A 83 12.40 -26.84 11.25
CA THR A 83 13.86 -26.95 11.13
C THR A 83 14.37 -26.46 9.76
N LEU A 84 13.49 -25.87 8.94
CA LEU A 84 13.80 -25.44 7.58
C LEU A 84 14.51 -24.07 7.61
N ASN A 85 15.70 -24.04 7.02
CA ASN A 85 16.43 -22.81 6.73
C ASN A 85 16.23 -22.43 5.26
N ALA A 86 15.50 -21.35 5.01
CA ALA A 86 15.28 -20.84 3.67
C ALA A 86 16.50 -20.03 3.24
N LYS A 87 17.34 -20.60 2.37
CA LYS A 87 18.61 -19.99 1.97
C LYS A 87 18.41 -18.79 1.03
N LEU A 88 19.38 -17.88 1.03
CA LEU A 88 19.52 -16.84 0.00
C LEU A 88 19.37 -17.44 -1.41
N GLY A 89 18.58 -16.78 -2.26
CA GLY A 89 18.34 -17.22 -3.64
C GLY A 89 17.24 -18.27 -3.79
N THR A 90 16.63 -18.74 -2.70
CA THR A 90 15.48 -19.66 -2.78
C THR A 90 14.31 -18.97 -3.49
N VAL A 91 13.75 -19.69 -4.47
CA VAL A 91 12.63 -19.23 -5.29
C VAL A 91 11.32 -19.72 -4.67
N VAL A 92 10.39 -18.78 -4.45
CA VAL A 92 9.06 -19.03 -3.93
C VAL A 92 8.05 -18.66 -5.00
N LYS A 93 7.37 -19.66 -5.55
CA LYS A 93 6.39 -19.48 -6.63
C LYS A 93 4.98 -19.38 -6.08
N ASN A 94 4.10 -18.72 -6.83
CA ASN A 94 2.67 -18.64 -6.54
C ASN A 94 2.38 -18.09 -5.12
N ILE A 95 2.98 -16.93 -4.80
CA ILE A 95 2.79 -16.29 -3.50
C ILE A 95 1.34 -15.84 -3.31
N ARG A 96 0.91 -15.71 -2.06
CA ARG A 96 -0.36 -15.07 -1.69
C ARG A 96 -0.09 -13.84 -0.84
N LEU A 97 -0.88 -12.80 -1.06
CA LEU A 97 -0.83 -11.57 -0.28
C LEU A 97 -1.62 -11.75 1.02
N VAL A 98 -1.10 -11.20 2.12
CA VAL A 98 -1.78 -11.20 3.42
C VAL A 98 -2.63 -9.94 3.54
N GLU A 99 -3.95 -10.08 3.53
CA GLU A 99 -4.89 -8.93 3.52
C GLU A 99 -4.72 -8.00 4.73
N GLU A 100 -4.36 -8.54 5.89
CA GLU A 100 -4.22 -7.78 7.14
C GLU A 100 -2.84 -7.12 7.31
N ASN A 101 -1.84 -7.50 6.51
CA ASN A 101 -0.48 -7.00 6.67
C ASN A 101 0.31 -6.95 5.36
N THR A 102 0.54 -5.75 4.86
CA THR A 102 1.20 -5.47 3.59
C THR A 102 2.70 -5.76 3.60
N GLU A 103 3.30 -5.89 4.78
CA GLU A 103 4.69 -6.32 4.94
C GLU A 103 4.84 -7.84 4.91
N GLN A 104 3.75 -8.60 4.81
CA GLN A 104 3.76 -10.06 4.83
C GLN A 104 3.18 -10.66 3.55
N ILE A 105 3.76 -11.79 3.14
CA ILE A 105 3.26 -12.65 2.07
C ILE A 105 3.36 -14.09 2.51
N GLU A 106 2.47 -14.93 1.99
CA GLU A 106 2.53 -16.37 2.16
C GLU A 106 3.17 -17.03 0.95
N GLY A 107 4.02 -18.01 1.20
CA GLY A 107 4.71 -18.76 0.18
C GLY A 107 4.86 -20.23 0.56
N LYS A 108 5.14 -21.07 -0.44
CA LYS A 108 5.38 -22.49 -0.23
C LYS A 108 6.84 -22.83 -0.49
N ILE A 109 7.51 -23.42 0.49
CA ILE A 109 8.89 -23.94 0.39
C ILE A 109 8.89 -25.39 0.86
N GLU A 110 9.44 -26.30 0.06
CA GLU A 110 9.53 -27.75 0.37
C GLU A 110 8.22 -28.39 0.87
N GLY A 111 7.06 -27.93 0.36
CA GLY A 111 5.76 -28.48 0.76
C GLY A 111 5.10 -27.75 1.94
N GLN A 112 5.83 -26.91 2.68
CA GLN A 112 5.34 -26.17 3.83
C GLN A 112 4.93 -24.75 3.45
N VAL A 113 3.82 -24.27 4.02
CA VAL A 113 3.38 -22.88 3.90
C VAL A 113 4.08 -22.06 4.97
N ILE A 114 4.71 -20.97 4.55
CA ILE A 114 5.44 -20.06 5.42
C ILE A 114 5.03 -18.62 5.16
N VAL A 115 5.12 -17.79 6.20
CA VAL A 115 4.93 -16.34 6.10
C VAL A 115 6.30 -15.68 5.99
N ILE A 116 6.47 -14.82 4.98
CA ILE A 116 7.71 -14.13 4.65
C ILE A 116 7.48 -12.64 4.67
N LEU A 117 8.41 -11.88 5.25
CA LEU A 117 8.37 -10.43 5.18
C LEU A 117 8.79 -9.93 3.80
N THR A 118 8.02 -9.02 3.21
CA THR A 118 8.21 -8.54 1.84
C THR A 118 9.55 -7.84 1.63
N LYS A 119 10.10 -7.23 2.68
CA LYS A 119 11.45 -6.62 2.69
C LYS A 119 12.61 -7.61 2.48
N TYR A 120 12.36 -8.91 2.55
CA TYR A 120 13.38 -9.95 2.33
C TYR A 120 13.18 -10.72 1.03
N VAL A 121 12.27 -10.26 0.18
CA VAL A 121 12.06 -10.85 -1.13
C VAL A 121 12.24 -9.82 -2.23
N ARG A 122 12.52 -10.33 -3.43
CA ARG A 122 12.52 -9.58 -4.69
C ARG A 122 11.60 -10.28 -5.67
N LYS A 123 10.74 -9.55 -6.37
CA LYS A 123 9.92 -10.10 -7.45
C LYS A 123 10.83 -10.69 -8.54
N GLN A 124 10.57 -11.95 -8.89
CA GLN A 124 11.14 -12.58 -10.06
C GLN A 124 10.21 -12.26 -11.23
N GLY A 125 10.74 -11.58 -12.24
CA GLY A 125 9.99 -11.10 -13.40
C GLY A 125 9.14 -12.17 -14.08
#